data_AF-Q45T01-F1
#
_entry.id   AF-Q45T01-F1
#
_cell.length_a   1.000
_cell.length_b   1.000
_cell.length_c   1.000
_cell.angle_alpha   90.00
_cell.angle_beta   90.00
_cell.angle_gamma   90.00
#
_symmetry.space_group_name_H-M   'P 1'
#
loop_
_entity.id
_entity.type
_entity.pdbx_description
1 polymer ?
#
loop_
_entity_poly.entity_id
_entity_poly.type
_entity_poly.pdbx_seq_one_letter_code
_entity_poly.pdbx_strand_id
1 'polypeptide(L)'
;QNKLNPLDDISKDLFIKNLEELEGPIFKSIYSKFLGISPIIAKEICYRAGVNQNAIIKDISDEQFDALHKVFCNLFNDINSNKYSPCIIIDKKVDKVVDFSCINLTLFSDLSYINKDSMSRILEDFYRTKDIKDRINQRSS
;
A
#
# COMPACT_ATOMS: atom_id res chain seq x y z
N GLN A 1 0.44 -14.05 16.22
CA GLN A 1 1.89 -14.29 16.03
C GLN A 1 2.58 -12.97 15.70
N ASN A 2 3.81 -12.81 16.18
CA ASN A 2 4.64 -11.59 16.23
C ASN A 2 4.77 -10.86 14.89
N LYS A 3 3.85 -9.94 14.58
CA LYS A 3 4.06 -8.98 13.50
C LYS A 3 4.97 -7.86 14.01
N LEU A 4 5.94 -7.46 13.21
CA LEU A 4 6.81 -6.32 13.52
C LEU A 4 6.05 -5.01 13.29
N ASN A 5 6.34 -4.01 14.11
CA ASN A 5 5.87 -2.66 13.88
C ASN A 5 6.76 -2.00 12.81
N PRO A 6 6.22 -1.59 11.65
CA PRO A 6 7.03 -1.01 10.58
C PRO A 6 7.61 0.38 10.90
N LEU A 7 7.18 1.00 12.00
CA LEU A 7 7.73 2.28 12.48
C LEU A 7 8.95 2.11 13.41
N ASP A 8 9.28 0.88 13.80
CA ASP A 8 10.49 0.60 14.57
C ASP A 8 11.72 0.60 13.63
N ASP A 9 12.92 0.75 14.21
CA ASP A 9 14.16 0.59 13.46
C ASP A 9 14.39 -0.89 13.13
N ILE A 10 14.10 -1.27 11.88
CA ILE A 10 14.20 -2.65 11.40
C ILE A 10 15.44 -2.76 10.51
N SER A 11 16.45 -3.48 11.00
CA SER A 11 17.64 -3.79 10.21
C SER A 11 17.30 -4.66 8.99
N LYS A 12 18.16 -4.61 7.97
CA LYS A 12 18.00 -5.43 6.76
C LYS A 12 17.94 -6.92 7.09
N ASP A 13 18.84 -7.41 7.93
CA ASP A 13 18.89 -8.83 8.30
C ASP A 13 17.61 -9.28 9.00
N LEU A 14 17.06 -8.44 9.89
CA LEU A 14 15.79 -8.71 10.55
C LEU A 14 14.63 -8.69 9.55
N PHE A 15 14.62 -7.74 8.61
CA PHE A 15 13.62 -7.64 7.56
C PHE A 15 13.59 -8.91 6.69
N ILE A 16 14.74 -9.33 6.17
CA ILE A 16 14.87 -10.52 5.31
C ILE A 16 14.43 -11.76 6.08
N LYS A 17 15.01 -12.00 7.27
CA LYS A 17 14.69 -13.16 8.10
C LYS A 17 13.19 -13.26 8.40
N ASN A 18 12.55 -12.14 8.70
CA ASN A 18 11.12 -12.10 9.02
C ASN A 18 10.25 -12.42 7.80
N LEU A 19 10.65 -11.99 6.59
CA LEU A 19 9.94 -12.31 5.36
C LEU A 19 10.09 -13.78 4.94
N GLU A 20 11.28 -14.35 5.12
CA GLU A 20 11.61 -15.76 4.79
C GLU A 20 10.91 -16.80 5.68
N GLU A 21 10.32 -16.40 6.81
CA GLU A 21 9.51 -17.29 7.65
C GLU A 21 8.23 -17.78 6.95
N LEU A 22 7.86 -17.20 5.81
CA LEU A 22 6.73 -17.62 5.00
C LEU A 22 7.22 -18.10 3.63
N GLU A 23 6.46 -19.02 3.05
CA GLU A 23 6.68 -19.43 1.67
C GLU A 23 5.68 -18.76 0.73
N GLY A 24 6.12 -18.42 -0.48
CA GLY A 24 5.26 -17.90 -1.55
C GLY A 24 5.61 -16.47 -1.98
N PRO A 25 4.62 -15.75 -2.54
CA PRO A 25 4.83 -14.40 -3.09
C PRO A 25 5.32 -13.38 -2.07
N ILE A 26 6.35 -12.60 -2.42
CA ILE A 26 6.98 -11.60 -1.55
C ILE A 26 5.98 -10.57 -0.97
N PHE A 27 5.00 -10.12 -1.77
CA PHE A 27 3.99 -9.16 -1.27
C PHE A 27 3.17 -9.73 -0.12
N LYS A 28 2.91 -11.06 -0.12
CA LYS A 28 2.15 -11.71 0.94
C LYS A 28 2.90 -11.71 2.24
N SER A 29 4.21 -11.95 2.18
CA SER A 29 5.03 -11.95 3.38
C SER A 29 5.12 -10.57 3.99
N ILE A 30 5.24 -9.51 3.18
CA ILE A 30 5.25 -8.13 3.67
C ILE A 30 3.96 -7.81 4.45
N TYR A 31 2.76 -7.96 3.87
CA TYR A 31 1.52 -7.61 4.60
C TYR A 31 1.19 -8.58 5.75
N SER A 32 1.74 -9.80 5.71
CA SER A 32 1.51 -10.80 6.76
C SER A 32 2.42 -10.60 7.98
N LYS A 33 3.62 -10.06 7.78
CA LYS A 33 4.66 -9.97 8.81
C LYS A 33 4.80 -8.60 9.48
N PHE A 34 4.20 -7.56 8.89
CA PHE A 34 4.21 -6.21 9.46
C PHE A 34 2.80 -5.75 9.87
N LEU A 35 2.72 -4.99 10.96
CA LEU A 35 1.48 -4.40 11.45
C LEU A 35 1.03 -3.24 10.55
N GLY A 36 -0.29 -3.11 10.35
CA GLY A 36 -0.87 -1.96 9.63
C GLY A 36 -0.60 -1.92 8.12
N ILE A 37 0.12 -2.89 7.56
CA ILE A 37 0.36 -2.97 6.12
C ILE A 37 -0.79 -3.73 5.44
N SER A 38 -1.51 -3.06 4.55
CA SER A 38 -2.51 -3.70 3.70
C SER A 38 -1.86 -4.35 2.47
N PRO A 39 -2.56 -5.28 1.79
CA PRO A 39 -2.03 -5.90 0.58
C PRO A 39 -1.64 -4.91 -0.51
N ILE A 40 -2.33 -3.77 -0.63
CA ILE A 40 -2.01 -2.76 -1.64
C ILE A 40 -0.71 -2.03 -1.33
N ILE A 41 -0.44 -1.74 -0.06
CA ILE A 41 0.81 -1.09 0.37
C ILE A 41 1.99 -2.04 0.19
N ALA A 42 1.82 -3.34 0.47
CA ALA A 42 2.85 -4.33 0.18
C ALA A 42 3.20 -4.39 -1.32
N LYS A 43 2.18 -4.33 -2.20
CA LYS A 43 2.38 -4.29 -3.65
C LYS A 43 3.05 -2.99 -4.11
N GLU A 44 2.68 -1.85 -3.50
CA GLU A 44 3.33 -0.56 -3.74
C GLU A 44 4.83 -0.62 -3.40
N ILE A 45 5.20 -1.23 -2.27
CA ILE A 45 6.61 -1.41 -1.88
C ILE A 45 7.35 -2.24 -2.94
N CYS A 46 6.77 -3.37 -3.37
CA CYS A 46 7.36 -4.17 -4.45
C CYS A 46 7.53 -3.37 -5.74
N TYR A 47 6.49 -2.61 -6.14
CA TYR A 47 6.50 -1.81 -7.36
C TYR A 47 7.60 -0.74 -7.32
N ARG A 48 7.68 0.05 -6.24
CA ARG A 48 8.73 1.07 -6.06
C ARG A 48 10.15 0.48 -6.02
N ALA A 49 10.30 -0.76 -5.53
CA ALA A 49 11.57 -1.47 -5.50
C ALA A 49 11.94 -2.10 -6.85
N GLY A 50 11.06 -2.05 -7.86
CA GLY A 50 11.27 -2.75 -9.13
C GLY A 50 11.20 -4.27 -9.02
N VAL A 51 10.57 -4.80 -7.97
CA VAL A 51 10.44 -6.24 -7.71
C VAL A 51 9.05 -6.70 -8.11
N ASN A 52 8.96 -7.80 -8.87
CA ASN A 52 7.68 -8.41 -9.17
C ASN A 52 7.00 -8.85 -7.86
N GLN A 53 5.85 -8.27 -7.54
CA GLN A 53 5.09 -8.57 -6.33
C GLN A 53 4.78 -10.07 -6.16
N ASN A 54 4.67 -10.82 -7.26
CA ASN A 54 4.36 -12.25 -7.26
C ASN A 54 5.61 -13.14 -7.23
N ALA A 55 6.82 -12.57 -7.26
CA ALA A 55 8.06 -13.33 -7.15
C ALA A 55 8.07 -14.11 -5.83
N ILE A 56 8.53 -15.36 -5.90
CA ILE A 56 8.63 -16.23 -4.73
C ILE A 56 9.83 -15.77 -3.91
N ILE A 57 9.68 -15.72 -2.58
CA ILE A 57 10.74 -15.21 -1.68
C ILE A 57 12.09 -15.88 -1.92
N LYS A 58 12.10 -17.19 -2.15
CA LYS A 58 13.32 -17.98 -2.40
C LYS A 58 14.07 -17.57 -3.68
N ASP A 59 13.40 -16.88 -4.60
CA ASP A 59 13.96 -16.41 -5.87
C ASP A 59 14.33 -14.91 -5.83
N ILE A 60 14.17 -14.26 -4.68
CA ILE A 60 14.56 -12.86 -4.48
C ILE A 60 16.07 -12.80 -4.24
N SER A 61 16.76 -12.04 -5.09
CA SER A 61 18.19 -11.75 -4.94
C SER A 61 18.48 -10.77 -3.80
N ASP A 62 19.71 -10.77 -3.31
CA ASP A 62 20.16 -9.84 -2.28
C ASP A 62 19.97 -8.37 -2.70
N GLU A 63 20.24 -8.04 -3.98
CA GLU A 63 20.01 -6.69 -4.50
C GLU A 63 18.53 -6.29 -4.49
N GLN A 64 17.63 -7.25 -4.73
CA GLN A 64 16.19 -7.01 -4.65
C GLN A 64 15.73 -6.85 -3.20
N PHE A 65 16.28 -7.62 -2.26
CA PHE A 65 16.02 -7.41 -0.84
C PHE A 65 16.52 -6.04 -0.37
N ASP A 66 17.69 -5.59 -0.84
CA ASP A 66 18.21 -4.25 -0.58
C ASP A 66 17.25 -3.17 -1.08
N ALA A 67 16.74 -3.31 -2.30
CA ALA A 67 15.78 -2.38 -2.88
C ALA A 67 14.46 -2.36 -2.09
N LEU A 68 13.93 -3.52 -1.71
CA LEU A 68 12.71 -3.65 -0.91
C LEU A 68 12.86 -3.01 0.47
N HIS A 69 13.95 -3.32 1.17
CA HIS A 69 14.25 -2.79 2.51
C HIS A 69 14.40 -1.26 2.47
N LYS A 70 15.14 -0.73 1.50
CA LYS A 70 15.30 0.72 1.31
C LYS A 70 13.96 1.42 1.06
N VAL A 71 13.13 0.89 0.17
CA VAL A 71 11.80 1.44 -0.11
C VAL A 71 10.91 1.38 1.12
N PHE A 72 10.92 0.25 1.83
CA PHE A 72 10.17 0.07 3.07
C PHE A 72 10.56 1.11 4.11
N CYS A 73 11.85 1.23 4.44
CA CYS A 73 12.33 2.19 5.44
C CYS A 73 12.00 3.63 5.02
N ASN A 74 12.21 4.00 3.76
CA ASN A 74 11.87 5.34 3.29
C ASN A 74 10.38 5.66 3.45
N LEU A 75 9.52 4.71 3.09
CA LEU A 75 8.07 4.89 3.19
C LEU A 75 7.62 5.09 4.64
N PHE A 76 8.12 4.28 5.56
CA PHE A 76 7.74 4.38 6.98
C PHE A 76 8.44 5.53 7.70
N ASN A 77 9.61 5.96 7.25
CA ASN A 77 10.25 7.20 7.71
C ASN A 77 9.45 8.44 7.33
N ASP A 78 8.87 8.48 6.12
CA ASP A 78 7.97 9.55 5.71
C ASP A 78 6.72 9.59 6.57
N ILE A 79 6.10 8.43 6.85
CA ILE A 79 4.95 8.32 7.76
C ILE A 79 5.31 8.80 9.17
N ASN A 80 6.44 8.34 9.72
CA ASN A 80 6.91 8.75 11.05
C ASN A 80 7.22 10.26 11.12
N SER A 81 7.63 10.85 10.00
CA SER A 81 7.89 12.29 9.83
C SER A 81 6.62 13.10 9.52
N ASN A 82 5.43 12.51 9.62
CA ASN A 82 4.14 13.11 9.26
C ASN A 82 4.03 13.61 7.81
N LYS A 83 4.82 13.04 6.89
CA LYS A 83 4.76 13.34 5.45
C LYS A 83 3.78 12.42 4.77
N TYR A 84 2.51 12.83 4.78
CA TYR A 84 1.43 12.11 4.12
C TYR A 84 1.13 12.68 2.74
N SER A 85 0.57 11.87 1.86
CA SER A 85 0.02 12.27 0.57
C SER A 85 -1.36 11.63 0.37
N PRO A 86 -2.40 12.14 1.07
CA PRO A 86 -3.73 11.59 1.00
C PRO A 86 -4.30 11.66 -0.43
N CYS A 87 -4.69 10.51 -0.99
CA CYS A 87 -5.19 10.42 -2.35
C CYS A 87 -6.32 9.39 -2.51
N ILE A 88 -7.21 9.64 -3.48
CA ILE A 88 -8.20 8.69 -4.01
C ILE A 88 -7.77 8.33 -5.44
N ILE A 89 -7.76 7.05 -5.75
CA ILE A 89 -7.43 6.51 -7.07
C ILE A 89 -8.72 6.17 -7.79
N ILE A 90 -8.87 6.68 -9.01
CA ILE A 90 -10.08 6.53 -9.84
C ILE A 90 -9.69 5.97 -11.19
N ASP A 91 -10.40 4.90 -11.59
CA ASP A 91 -10.41 4.45 -12.97
C ASP A 91 -11.47 5.23 -13.75
N LYS A 92 -11.00 6.21 -14.54
CA LYS A 92 -11.86 7.05 -15.38
C LYS A 92 -12.55 6.27 -16.50
N LYS A 93 -12.04 5.10 -16.91
CA LYS A 93 -12.66 4.31 -17.99
C LYS A 93 -14.01 3.75 -17.56
N VAL A 94 -14.16 3.45 -16.28
CA VAL A 94 -15.37 2.86 -15.68
C VAL A 94 -16.01 3.72 -14.59
N ASP A 95 -15.55 4.98 -14.46
CA ASP A 95 -15.97 5.96 -13.43
C ASP A 95 -16.08 5.36 -12.01
N LYS A 96 -15.03 4.63 -11.60
CA LYS A 96 -15.03 3.88 -10.34
C LYS A 96 -13.82 4.22 -9.47
N VAL A 97 -14.07 4.41 -8.18
CA VAL A 97 -13.01 4.48 -7.18
C VAL A 97 -12.36 3.09 -7.05
N VAL A 98 -11.05 3.05 -7.25
CA VAL A 98 -10.23 1.84 -7.16
C VAL A 98 -9.78 1.63 -5.72
N ASP A 99 -9.17 2.65 -5.12
CA ASP A 99 -8.67 2.62 -3.76
C ASP A 99 -8.46 4.05 -3.22
N PHE A 100 -8.12 4.17 -1.94
CA PHE A 100 -7.63 5.41 -1.34
C PHE A 100 -6.47 5.11 -0.39
N SER A 101 -5.59 6.09 -0.17
CA SER A 101 -4.41 5.89 0.67
C SER A 101 -3.93 7.19 1.30
N CYS A 102 -3.22 7.09 2.43
CA CYS A 102 -2.51 8.20 3.06
C CYS A 102 -1.13 8.45 2.43
N ILE A 103 -0.69 7.58 1.51
CA ILE A 103 0.53 7.71 0.73
C ILE A 103 0.19 7.67 -0.76
N ASN A 104 1.07 8.24 -1.59
CA ASN A 104 0.94 8.11 -3.03
C ASN A 104 1.11 6.63 -3.46
N LEU A 105 0.16 6.06 -4.19
CA LEU A 105 0.24 4.69 -4.70
C LEU A 105 0.70 4.67 -6.15
N THR A 106 2.01 4.75 -6.38
CA THR A 106 2.62 4.85 -7.72
C THR A 106 2.35 3.65 -8.62
N LEU A 107 1.97 2.49 -8.05
CA LEU A 107 1.54 1.31 -8.79
C LEU A 107 0.32 1.57 -9.69
N PHE A 108 -0.44 2.62 -9.42
CA PHE A 108 -1.61 3.06 -10.20
C PHE A 108 -1.33 4.31 -11.04
N SER A 109 -0.08 4.58 -11.39
CA SER A 109 0.33 5.83 -12.08
C SER A 109 -0.41 6.09 -13.40
N ASP A 110 -0.94 5.05 -14.03
CA ASP A 110 -1.78 5.14 -15.25
C ASP A 110 -3.24 5.54 -14.97
N LEU A 111 -3.65 5.60 -13.70
CA LEU A 111 -4.98 5.99 -13.26
C LEU A 111 -5.01 7.46 -12.82
N SER A 112 -6.22 7.96 -12.54
CA SER A 112 -6.40 9.33 -12.07
C SER A 112 -6.37 9.40 -10.55
N TYR A 113 -5.75 10.45 -10.03
CA TYR A 113 -5.65 10.71 -8.59
C TYR A 113 -6.41 11.98 -8.22
N ILE A 114 -7.15 11.91 -7.11
CA ILE A 114 -7.67 13.08 -6.42
C ILE A 114 -6.87 13.22 -5.13
N ASN A 115 -6.00 14.22 -5.07
CA ASN A 115 -5.25 14.54 -3.85
C ASN A 115 -6.06 15.45 -2.93
N LYS A 116 -5.91 15.26 -1.62
CA LYS A 116 -6.56 16.08 -0.59
C LYS A 116 -5.59 16.41 0.53
N ASP A 117 -5.91 17.47 1.26
CA ASP A 117 -5.08 17.97 2.36
C ASP A 117 -5.05 17.04 3.58
N SER A 118 -6.07 16.17 3.73
CA SER A 118 -6.14 15.25 4.87
C SER A 118 -6.90 13.97 4.56
N MET A 119 -6.59 12.92 5.32
CA MET A 119 -7.30 11.65 5.23
C MET A 119 -8.77 11.78 5.64
N SER A 120 -9.10 12.69 6.55
CA SER A 120 -10.49 12.96 6.93
C SER A 120 -11.31 13.46 5.75
N ARG A 121 -10.74 14.35 4.91
CA ARG A 121 -11.42 14.82 3.69
C ARG A 121 -11.57 13.72 2.65
N ILE A 122 -10.57 12.84 2.51
CA ILE A 122 -10.66 11.64 1.66
C ILE A 122 -11.85 10.78 2.06
N LEU A 123 -12.01 10.50 3.36
CA LEU A 123 -13.10 9.68 3.88
C LEU A 123 -14.46 10.36 3.68
N GLU A 124 -14.57 11.66 3.98
CA GLU A 124 -15.82 12.41 3.79
C GLU A 124 -16.27 12.35 2.32
N ASP A 125 -15.37 12.65 1.39
CA ASP A 125 -15.67 12.65 -0.05
C ASP A 125 -16.06 11.24 -0.55
N PHE A 126 -15.34 10.22 -0.09
CA PHE A 126 -15.60 8.83 -0.48
C PHE A 126 -16.99 8.37 -0.02
N TYR A 127 -17.34 8.56 1.25
CA TYR A 127 -18.64 8.14 1.79
C TYR A 127 -19.79 9.01 1.28
N ARG A 128 -19.58 10.33 1.09
CA ARG A 128 -20.59 11.19 0.46
C ARG A 128 -20.94 10.73 -0.95
N THR A 129 -19.93 10.37 -1.75
CA THR A 129 -20.13 9.89 -3.12
C THR A 129 -20.83 8.53 -3.16
N LYS A 130 -20.49 7.65 -2.21
CA LYS A 130 -21.09 6.32 -2.08
C LYS A 130 -22.55 6.38 -1.62
N ASP A 131 -22.87 7.18 -0.60
CA ASP A 131 -24.22 7.36 -0.08
C ASP A 131 -25.20 7.92 -1.12
N ILE A 132 -24.71 8.79 -2.02
CA ILE A 132 -25.52 9.31 -3.14
C ILE A 132 -25.80 8.21 -4.17
N LYS A 133 -24.78 7.43 -4.57
CA LYS A 133 -24.96 6.33 -5.54
C LYS A 133 -25.88 5.22 -4.98
N ASP A 134 -25.76 4.89 -3.70
CA ASP A 134 -26.59 3.86 -3.06
C ASP A 134 -28.05 4.32 -2.83
N ARG A 135 -28.30 5.60 -2.52
CA ARG A 135 -29.66 6.15 -2.39
C ARG A 135 -30.42 6.23 -3.71
N ILE A 136 -29.74 6.48 -4.82
CA ILE A 136 -30.37 6.53 -6.16
C ILE A 136 -30.83 5.13 -6.58
N ASN A 137 -30.01 4.10 -6.33
CA ASN A 137 -30.37 2.71 -6.64
C ASN A 137 -31.53 2.16 -5.81
N GLN A 138 -31.84 2.74 -4.64
CA GLN A 138 -33.01 2.35 -3.83
C GLN A 138 -34.33 2.98 -4.26
N ARG A 139 -34.34 4.02 -5.09
CA ARG A 139 -35.58 4.67 -5.59
C ARG A 139 -36.02 4.16 -6.96
N SER A 140 -35.33 3.18 -7.53
CA SER A 140 -35.60 2.62 -8.86
C SER A 140 -36.12 1.18 -8.83
N SER A 141 -36.68 0.74 -7.69
CA SER A 141 -37.42 -0.52 -7.56
C SER A 141 -38.90 -0.24 -7.30
#